data_AF-A0AAW2NKE1-F1
#
_entry.id   AF-A0AAW2NKE1-F1
#
_cell.length_a   1.000
_cell.length_b   1.000
_cell.length_c   1.000
_cell.angle_alpha   90.00
_cell.angle_beta   90.00
_cell.angle_gamma   90.00
#
_symmetry.space_group_name_H-M   'P 1'
#
loop_
_entity.id
_entity.type
_entity.pdbx_description
1 polymer ?
#
loop_
_entity_poly.entity_id
_entity_poly.type
_entity_poly.pdbx_seq_one_letter_code
_entity_poly.pdbx_strand_id
1 'polypeptide(L)'
;MRWPGVCSTPSSLARHCRALMRSCARHSVLGTGQKVHATVITSGLLNLPKTFLRNVILHMYAACGDVLAARKLFDEIPITQKDTVDWTTLMDSYSRGGLSMDALSLFVSMRREGY
;
A
#
# COMPACT_ATOMS: atom_id res chain seq x y z
N MET A 1 24.05 -16.11 4.58
CA MET A 1 23.60 -16.69 5.88
C MET A 1 22.09 -16.82 5.85
N ARG A 2 21.56 -18.06 5.83
CA ARG A 2 20.12 -18.36 5.86
C ARG A 2 19.72 -18.74 7.28
N TRP A 3 18.60 -18.21 7.75
CA TRP A 3 17.96 -18.59 9.01
C TRP A 3 17.30 -19.98 8.86
N PRO A 4 17.49 -20.94 9.77
CA PRO A 4 16.74 -22.18 9.78
C PRO A 4 15.40 -21.96 10.50
N GLY A 5 14.26 -22.30 9.87
CA GLY A 5 13.03 -22.44 10.68
C GLY A 5 11.68 -22.40 9.99
N VAL A 6 11.48 -21.73 8.84
CA VAL A 6 10.18 -21.76 8.15
C VAL A 6 10.40 -21.70 6.65
N CYS A 7 10.17 -22.82 5.96
CA CYS A 7 10.11 -22.85 4.49
C CYS A 7 8.76 -22.25 4.04
N SER A 8 8.57 -20.96 4.30
CA SER A 8 7.45 -20.23 3.70
C SER A 8 7.80 -20.05 2.23
N THR A 9 7.06 -20.70 1.34
CA THR A 9 7.15 -20.36 -0.08
C THR A 9 6.89 -18.85 -0.24
N PRO A 10 7.54 -18.15 -1.19
CA PRO A 10 7.34 -16.72 -1.38
C PRO A 10 5.87 -16.31 -1.52
N SER A 11 5.04 -17.19 -2.10
CA SER A 11 3.60 -17.03 -2.21
C SER A 11 2.85 -17.12 -0.87
N SER A 12 3.28 -18.01 0.03
CA SER A 12 2.68 -18.13 1.37
C SER A 12 3.01 -16.91 2.24
N LEU A 13 4.26 -16.45 2.19
CA LEU A 13 4.68 -15.26 2.91
C LEU A 13 3.93 -14.02 2.39
N ALA A 14 3.83 -13.84 1.06
CA ALA A 14 3.08 -12.74 0.46
C ALA A 14 1.60 -12.72 0.89
N ARG A 15 0.94 -13.89 0.92
CA ARG A 15 -0.44 -14.02 1.39
C ARG A 15 -0.57 -13.65 2.87
N HIS A 16 0.38 -14.07 3.70
CA HIS A 16 0.38 -13.75 5.12
C HIS A 16 0.61 -12.25 5.37
N CYS A 17 1.63 -11.64 4.75
CA CYS A 17 1.88 -10.20 4.81
C CYS A 17 0.66 -9.40 4.36
N ARG A 18 -0.02 -9.82 3.28
CA ARG A 18 -1.25 -9.20 2.79
C ARG A 18 -2.37 -9.23 3.84
N ALA A 19 -2.56 -10.35 4.53
CA ALA A 19 -3.57 -10.48 5.58
C ALA A 19 -3.25 -9.57 6.78
N LEU A 20 -1.99 -9.55 7.22
CA LEU A 20 -1.54 -8.68 8.31
C LEU A 20 -1.72 -7.20 7.97
N MET A 21 -1.37 -6.77 6.76
CA MET A 21 -1.56 -5.39 6.30
C MET A 21 -3.03 -4.96 6.33
N ARG A 22 -3.95 -5.82 5.87
CA ARG A 22 -5.39 -5.56 5.94
C ARG A 22 -5.88 -5.43 7.37
N SER A 23 -5.37 -6.27 8.28
CA SER A 23 -5.68 -6.16 9.71
C SER A 23 -5.16 -4.85 10.28
N CYS A 24 -3.93 -4.45 9.94
CA CYS A 24 -3.37 -3.17 10.37
C CYS A 24 -4.17 -1.98 9.85
N ALA A 25 -4.64 -2.03 8.60
CA ALA A 25 -5.50 -0.99 8.02
C ALA A 25 -6.83 -0.87 8.79
N ARG A 26 -7.48 -2.00 9.13
CA ARG A 26 -8.76 -2.02 9.85
C ARG A 26 -8.68 -1.48 11.27
N HIS A 27 -7.52 -1.64 11.92
CA HIS A 27 -7.32 -1.24 13.31
C HIS A 27 -6.39 -0.02 13.45
N SER A 28 -6.01 0.61 12.33
CA SER A 28 -5.09 1.74 12.25
C SER A 28 -3.78 1.56 13.04
N VAL A 29 -3.20 0.34 13.01
CA VAL A 29 -1.98 0.00 13.76
C VAL A 29 -0.73 0.21 12.91
N LEU A 30 -0.27 1.46 12.82
CA LEU A 30 0.85 1.88 11.96
C LEU A 30 2.15 1.13 12.25
N GLY A 31 2.53 0.99 13.52
CA GLY A 31 3.82 0.38 13.89
C GLY A 31 3.95 -1.08 13.45
N THR A 32 2.87 -1.87 13.53
CA THR A 32 2.86 -3.24 13.01
C THR A 32 2.88 -3.25 11.49
N GLY A 33 2.12 -2.36 10.84
CA GLY A 33 2.13 -2.19 9.40
C GLY A 33 3.52 -1.88 8.84
N GLN A 34 4.27 -0.98 9.48
CA GLN A 34 5.65 -0.64 9.11
C GLN A 34 6.61 -1.84 9.23
N LYS A 35 6.48 -2.66 10.28
CA LYS A 35 7.29 -3.89 10.44
C LYS A 35 6.99 -4.90 9.33
N VAL A 36 5.71 -5.07 8.98
CA VAL A 36 5.32 -5.96 7.88
C VAL A 36 5.79 -5.38 6.54
N HIS A 37 5.78 -4.06 6.34
CA HIS A 37 6.30 -3.41 5.14
C HIS A 37 7.80 -3.66 4.98
N ALA A 38 8.57 -3.49 6.05
CA ALA A 38 9.99 -3.80 6.07
C ALA A 38 10.26 -5.27 5.72
N THR A 39 9.42 -6.20 6.20
CA THR A 39 9.51 -7.63 5.86
C THR A 39 9.26 -7.85 4.36
N VAL A 40 8.28 -7.16 3.78
CA VAL A 40 7.96 -7.23 2.35
C VAL A 40 9.13 -6.75 1.48
N ILE A 41 9.77 -5.64 1.86
CA ILE A 41 10.94 -5.09 1.17
C ILE A 41 12.13 -6.05 1.27
N THR A 42 12.51 -6.44 2.49
CA THR A 42 13.70 -7.28 2.75
C THR A 42 13.57 -8.70 2.19
N SER A 43 12.34 -9.19 2.03
CA SER A 43 12.07 -10.50 1.42
C SER A 43 11.97 -10.45 -0.11
N GLY A 44 12.09 -9.27 -0.73
CA GLY A 44 12.00 -9.09 -2.18
C GLY A 44 10.61 -9.36 -2.77
N LEU A 45 9.55 -9.39 -1.95
CA LEU A 45 8.20 -9.76 -2.40
C LEU A 45 7.57 -8.74 -3.35
N LEU A 46 8.08 -7.49 -3.36
CA LEU A 46 7.67 -6.47 -4.33
C LEU A 46 8.20 -6.73 -5.74
N ASN A 47 9.22 -7.59 -5.89
CA ASN A 47 9.79 -7.95 -7.20
C ASN A 47 9.05 -9.14 -7.84
N LEU A 48 8.11 -9.75 -7.12
CA LEU A 48 7.32 -10.85 -7.67
C LEU A 48 6.35 -10.33 -8.75
N PRO A 49 6.21 -11.05 -9.87
CA PRO A 49 5.28 -10.65 -10.92
C PRO A 49 3.84 -10.65 -10.39
N LYS A 50 3.04 -9.67 -10.83
CA LYS A 50 1.61 -9.52 -10.48
C LYS A 50 1.34 -9.41 -8.97
N THR A 51 2.29 -8.90 -8.21
CA THR A 51 2.10 -8.68 -6.76
C THR A 51 1.21 -7.46 -6.51
N PHE A 52 0.14 -7.65 -5.74
CA PHE A 52 -0.75 -6.57 -5.27
C PHE A 52 -0.33 -6.01 -3.90
N LEU A 53 0.91 -6.30 -3.48
CA LEU A 53 1.39 -5.87 -2.17
C LEU A 53 1.52 -4.35 -2.10
N ARG A 54 1.91 -3.67 -3.19
CA ARG A 54 2.03 -2.20 -3.21
C ARG A 54 0.69 -1.51 -2.90
N ASN A 55 -0.39 -1.92 -3.56
CA ASN A 55 -1.74 -1.40 -3.31
C ASN A 55 -2.15 -1.63 -1.85
N VAL A 56 -1.96 -2.86 -1.35
CA VAL A 56 -2.35 -3.22 0.02
C VAL A 56 -1.56 -2.42 1.07
N ILE A 57 -0.28 -2.17 0.83
CA ILE A 57 0.56 -1.35 1.72
C ILE A 57 0.11 0.12 1.65
N LEU A 58 -0.21 0.64 0.45
CA LEU A 58 -0.80 1.96 0.26
C LEU A 58 -2.08 2.13 1.09
N HIS A 59 -3.02 1.17 1.00
CA HIS A 59 -4.26 1.22 1.78
C HIS A 59 -3.99 1.19 3.28
N MET A 60 -2.99 0.42 3.72
CA MET A 60 -2.61 0.37 5.13
C MET A 60 -2.11 1.72 5.64
N TYR A 61 -1.19 2.38 4.94
CA TYR A 61 -0.70 3.71 5.35
C TYR A 61 -1.80 4.77 5.30
N ALA A 62 -2.64 4.77 4.25
CA ALA A 62 -3.77 5.69 4.13
C ALA A 62 -4.79 5.53 5.27
N ALA A 63 -5.09 4.29 5.67
CA ALA A 63 -6.00 4.00 6.79
C ALA A 63 -5.38 4.30 8.17
N CYS A 64 -4.05 4.31 8.27
CA CYS A 64 -3.32 4.71 9.47
C CYS A 64 -3.07 6.23 9.55
N GLY A 65 -3.48 7.00 8.54
CA GLY A 65 -3.30 8.46 8.50
C GLY A 65 -1.90 8.95 8.10
N ASP A 66 -1.00 8.05 7.71
CA ASP A 66 0.33 8.43 7.19
C ASP A 66 0.23 8.72 5.68
N VAL A 67 -0.32 9.90 5.39
CA VAL A 67 -0.64 10.34 4.02
C VAL A 67 0.61 10.48 3.16
N LEU A 68 1.76 10.86 3.75
CA LEU A 68 3.02 11.03 3.03
C LEU A 68 3.56 9.68 2.54
N ALA A 69 3.56 8.66 3.41
CA ALA A 69 3.95 7.31 3.00
C ALA A 69 2.98 6.72 1.98
N ALA A 70 1.67 6.94 2.17
CA ALA A 70 0.65 6.52 1.20
C ALA A 70 0.87 7.17 -0.17
N ARG A 71 1.16 8.48 -0.22
CA ARG A 71 1.44 9.18 -1.48
C ARG A 71 2.69 8.64 -2.17
N LYS A 72 3.77 8.44 -1.42
CA LYS A 72 5.01 7.88 -1.99
C LYS A 72 4.76 6.52 -2.64
N LEU A 73 4.04 5.62 -1.97
CA LEU A 73 3.69 4.32 -2.52
C LEU A 73 2.77 4.43 -3.74
N PHE A 74 1.83 5.37 -3.72
CA PHE A 74 0.98 5.65 -4.88
C PHE A 74 1.83 5.99 -6.10
N ASP A 75 2.83 6.85 -5.94
CA ASP A 75 3.72 7.26 -7.04
C ASP A 75 4.57 6.11 -7.59
N GLU A 76 4.96 5.17 -6.72
CA GLU A 76 5.74 4.00 -7.14
C GLU A 76 4.91 2.92 -7.85
N ILE A 77 3.56 2.93 -7.74
CA ILE A 77 2.71 1.98 -8.46
C ILE A 77 2.64 2.40 -9.94
N PRO A 78 3.03 1.54 -10.91
CA PRO A 78 2.88 1.86 -12.33
C PRO A 78 1.43 2.20 -12.67
N ILE A 79 1.20 3.16 -13.58
CA ILE A 79 -0.16 3.54 -13.98
C ILE A 79 -0.99 2.35 -14.47
N THR A 80 -0.35 1.40 -15.17
CA THR A 80 -0.96 0.15 -15.65
C THR A 80 -1.41 -0.82 -14.55
N GLN A 81 -1.00 -0.58 -13.30
CA GLN A 81 -1.35 -1.36 -12.12
C GLN A 81 -2.19 -0.59 -11.11
N LYS A 82 -2.37 0.72 -11.29
CA LYS A 82 -3.28 1.51 -10.46
C LYS A 82 -4.71 1.17 -10.82
N ASP A 83 -5.56 1.01 -9.82
CA ASP A 83 -7.01 0.90 -10.00
C ASP A 83 -7.75 2.07 -9.35
N THR A 84 -9.06 2.16 -9.60
CA THR A 84 -9.93 3.18 -8.98
C THR A 84 -9.84 3.19 -7.46
N VAL A 85 -9.57 2.04 -6.83
CA VAL A 85 -9.46 1.92 -5.37
C VAL A 85 -8.20 2.62 -4.86
N ASP A 86 -7.07 2.55 -5.58
CA ASP A 86 -5.84 3.27 -5.21
C ASP A 86 -6.07 4.80 -5.20
N TRP A 87 -6.68 5.32 -6.27
CA TRP A 87 -6.98 6.75 -6.40
C TRP A 87 -7.92 7.22 -5.31
N THR A 88 -9.04 6.53 -5.14
CA THR A 88 -10.07 6.89 -4.14
C THR A 88 -9.54 6.76 -2.71
N THR A 89 -8.68 5.78 -2.44
CA THR A 89 -8.03 5.65 -1.13
C THR A 89 -7.15 6.84 -0.80
N LEU A 90 -6.34 7.31 -1.76
CA LEU A 90 -5.46 8.44 -1.50
C LEU A 90 -6.26 9.76 -1.43
N MET A 91 -7.32 9.92 -2.24
CA MET A 91 -8.25 11.07 -2.15
C MET A 91 -8.96 11.12 -0.79
N ASP A 92 -9.43 9.98 -0.30
CA ASP A 92 -10.05 9.85 1.02
C ASP A 92 -9.03 10.16 2.14
N SER A 93 -7.81 9.67 2.02
CA SER A 93 -6.72 9.99 2.95
C SER A 93 -6.40 11.48 3.00
N TYR A 94 -6.35 12.17 1.85
CA TYR A 94 -6.17 13.63 1.79
C TYR A 94 -7.35 14.36 2.44
N SER A 95 -8.57 13.93 2.13
CA SER A 95 -9.79 14.55 2.66
C SER A 95 -9.85 14.45 4.19
N ARG A 96 -9.56 13.28 4.76
CA ARG A 96 -9.45 13.09 6.21
C ARG A 96 -8.33 13.92 6.85
N GLY A 97 -7.25 14.18 6.11
CA GLY A 97 -6.14 15.02 6.54
C GLY A 97 -6.39 16.54 6.39
N GLY A 98 -7.56 16.97 5.92
CA GLY A 98 -7.85 18.38 5.65
C GLY A 98 -7.19 18.93 4.38
N LEU A 99 -6.66 18.06 3.53
CA LEU A 99 -5.93 18.40 2.30
C LEU A 99 -6.85 18.36 1.08
N SER A 100 -7.97 19.09 1.13
CA SER A 100 -9.03 19.02 0.11
C SER A 100 -8.57 19.43 -1.30
N MET A 101 -7.64 20.38 -1.40
CA MET A 101 -7.08 20.80 -2.70
C MET A 101 -6.20 19.73 -3.35
N ASP A 102 -5.45 18.97 -2.55
CA ASP A 102 -4.67 17.83 -3.02
C ASP A 102 -5.59 16.70 -3.47
N ALA A 103 -6.68 16.44 -2.74
CA ALA A 103 -7.70 15.47 -3.15
C ALA A 103 -8.34 15.85 -4.50
N LEU A 104 -8.70 17.13 -4.69
CA LEU A 104 -9.26 17.61 -5.96
C LEU A 104 -8.24 17.53 -7.11
N SER A 105 -6.99 17.91 -6.85
CA SER A 105 -5.91 17.82 -7.84
C SER A 105 -5.67 16.36 -8.26
N LEU A 106 -5.74 15.45 -7.30
CA LEU A 106 -5.62 14.01 -7.54
C LEU A 106 -6.80 13.48 -8.36
N PHE A 107 -8.04 13.94 -8.10
CA PHE A 107 -9.21 13.60 -8.94
C PHE A 107 -9.03 14.06 -10.39
N VAL A 108 -8.56 15.30 -10.60
CA VAL A 108 -8.30 15.80 -11.96
C VAL A 108 -7.23 14.96 -12.66
N SER A 109 -6.17 14.57 -11.95
CA SER A 109 -5.15 13.66 -12.49
C SER A 109 -5.74 12.30 -12.85
N MET A 110 -6.56 11.70 -11.99
CA MET A 110 -7.25 10.42 -12.25
C MET A 110 -8.05 10.46 -13.56
N ARG A 111 -8.80 11.55 -13.78
CA ARG A 111 -9.60 11.75 -15.01
C ARG A 111 -8.74 11.90 -16.26
N ARG A 112 -7.56 12.52 -16.16
CA ARG A 112 -6.61 12.66 -17.29
C ARG A 112 -6.00 11.33 -17.70
N GLU A 113 -5.80 10.44 -16.74
CA GLU A 113 -5.32 9.07 -16.97
C GLU A 113 -6.42 8.14 -17.52
N GLY A 114 -7.66 8.62 -17.67
CA GLY A 114 -8.76 7.89 -18.32
C GLY A 114 -9.59 6.99 -17.40
N TYR A 115 -9.55 7.22 -16.09
CA TYR A 115 -10.41 6.54 -15.11
C TYR A 115 -11.78 7.20 -14.93
#